data_AF-A0A946ADZ1-F1
#
_entry.id   AF-A0A946ADZ1-F1
#
_cell.length_a   1.000
_cell.length_b   1.000
_cell.length_c   1.000
_cell.angle_alpha   90.00
_cell.angle_beta   90.00
_cell.angle_gamma   90.00
#
_symmetry.space_group_name_H-M   'P 1'
#
loop_
_entity.id
_entity.type
_entity.pdbx_description
1 polymer ?
#
loop_
_entity_poly.entity_id
_entity_poly.type
_entity_poly.pdbx_seq_one_letter_code
_entity_poly.pdbx_strand_id
1 'polypeptide(L)'
;MTTLILACIAFVASHIVLSGTALRGMIAGRISEPGFLAVFSLVALASITWMVIAFNSAGYVEVWNAGRALKGIAWIVMLPAVLFVVCGNVTPNPSSVGSEKLLQKDD
;
A
#
# COMPACT_ATOMS: atom_id res chain seq x y z
N MET A 1 14.13 -14.36 10.11
CA MET A 1 14.25 -12.92 10.46
C MET A 1 14.95 -12.11 9.37
N THR A 2 16.15 -12.50 8.93
CA THR A 2 16.89 -11.83 7.84
C THR A 2 16.07 -11.69 6.55
N THR A 3 15.39 -12.77 6.12
CA THR A 3 14.52 -12.79 4.94
C THR A 3 13.37 -11.79 5.03
N LEU A 4 12.72 -11.68 6.20
CA LEU A 4 11.65 -10.73 6.44
C LEU A 4 12.16 -9.28 6.38
N ILE A 5 13.33 -9.00 6.98
CA ILE A 5 13.95 -7.67 6.92
C ILE A 5 14.24 -7.29 5.47
N LEU A 6 14.80 -8.20 4.67
CA LEU A 6 15.07 -7.96 3.25
C LEU A 6 13.78 -7.70 2.46
N ALA A 7 12.72 -8.48 2.70
CA ALA A 7 11.44 -8.27 2.05
C ALA A 7 10.82 -6.90 2.42
N CYS A 8 10.88 -6.50 3.68
CA CYS A 8 10.44 -5.17 4.13
C CYS A 8 11.24 -4.05 3.45
N ILE A 9 12.57 -4.16 3.40
CA ILE A 9 13.44 -3.18 2.74
C ILE A 9 13.12 -3.12 1.24
N ALA A 10 12.97 -4.26 0.57
CA ALA A 10 12.64 -4.33 -0.85
C ALA A 10 11.29 -3.65 -1.14
N PHE A 11 10.27 -3.92 -0.33
CA PHE A 11 8.96 -3.27 -0.45
C PHE A 11 9.07 -1.75 -0.25
N VAL A 12 9.65 -1.29 0.87
CA VAL A 12 9.72 0.14 1.19
C VAL A 12 10.59 0.91 0.18
N ALA A 13 11.75 0.36 -0.18
CA ALA A 13 12.64 0.98 -1.15
C ALA A 13 11.96 1.09 -2.52
N SER A 14 11.38 -0.01 -3.02
CA SER A 14 10.67 0.02 -4.30
C SER A 14 9.48 0.99 -4.27
N HIS A 15 8.70 0.99 -3.19
CA HIS A 15 7.53 1.86 -3.06
C HIS A 15 7.90 3.35 -3.02
N ILE A 16 8.90 3.75 -2.22
CA ILE A 16 9.30 5.17 -2.12
C ILE A 16 9.94 5.63 -3.43
N VAL A 17 10.82 4.81 -4.01
CA VAL A 17 11.52 5.15 -5.26
C VAL A 17 10.52 5.29 -6.39
N LEU A 18 9.59 4.35 -6.56
CA LEU A 18 8.64 4.40 -7.67
C LEU A 18 7.51 5.42 -7.46
N SER A 19 7.04 5.66 -6.23
CA SER A 19 5.93 6.59 -5.97
C SER A 19 6.36 8.06 -5.93
N GLY A 20 7.54 8.37 -5.39
CA GLY A 20 7.91 9.73 -5.00
C GLY A 20 9.00 10.42 -5.81
N THR A 21 9.67 9.72 -6.73
CA THR A 21 10.86 10.27 -7.40
C THR A 21 10.62 10.69 -8.85
N ALA A 22 11.47 11.59 -9.37
CA ALA A 22 11.52 11.97 -10.78
C ALA A 22 11.65 10.76 -11.74
N LEU A 23 12.08 9.60 -11.22
CA LEU A 23 12.14 8.35 -11.94
C LEU A 23 10.76 7.88 -12.43
N ARG A 24 9.68 8.17 -11.68
CA ARG A 24 8.29 7.95 -12.13
C ARG A 24 8.06 8.65 -13.47
N GLY A 25 8.37 9.95 -13.53
CA GLY A 25 8.17 10.78 -14.72
C GLY A 25 9.01 10.31 -15.91
N MET A 26 10.27 9.91 -15.67
CA MET A 26 11.14 9.39 -16.72
C MET A 26 10.67 8.05 -17.29
N ILE A 27 10.20 7.13 -16.43
CA ILE A 27 9.73 5.81 -16.86
C ILE A 27 8.36 5.92 -17.54
N ALA A 28 7.44 6.69 -16.95
CA ALA A 28 6.12 6.93 -17.54
C ALA A 28 6.23 7.64 -18.90
N GLY A 29 7.18 8.56 -19.07
CA GLY A 29 7.47 9.21 -20.36
C GLY A 29 7.97 8.25 -21.45
N ARG A 30 8.44 7.04 -21.11
CA ARG A 30 8.89 6.02 -22.07
C ARG A 30 7.87 4.91 -22.33
N ILE A 31 7.09 4.51 -21.33
CA ILE A 31 6.24 3.29 -21.36
C ILE A 31 4.74 3.62 -21.27
N SER A 32 4.38 4.90 -21.15
CA SER A 32 3.04 5.43 -20.81
C SER A 32 2.66 5.25 -19.33
N GLU A 33 1.77 6.14 -18.86
CA GLU A 33 1.24 6.13 -17.50
C GLU A 33 0.54 4.82 -17.09
N PRO A 34 -0.36 4.22 -17.91
CA PRO A 34 -0.98 2.94 -17.54
C PRO A 34 0.03 1.78 -17.50
N GLY A 35 1.02 1.78 -18.38
CA GLY A 35 2.08 0.77 -18.38
C GLY A 35 2.95 0.85 -17.11
N PHE A 36 3.29 2.06 -16.68
CA PHE A 36 3.99 2.28 -15.41
C PHE A 36 3.17 1.78 -14.21
N LEU A 37 1.87 2.09 -14.16
CA LEU A 37 0.99 1.66 -13.06
C LEU A 37 0.89 0.13 -12.96
N ALA A 38 0.83 -0.57 -14.09
CA ALA A 38 0.81 -2.03 -14.11
C ALA A 38 2.11 -2.62 -13.55
N VAL A 39 3.27 -2.13 -14.01
CA VAL A 39 4.59 -2.59 -13.51
C VAL A 39 4.76 -2.29 -12.03
N PHE A 40 4.40 -1.07 -11.61
CA PHE A 40 4.43 -0.68 -10.20
C PHE A 40 3.58 -1.62 -9.33
N SER A 41 2.35 -1.90 -9.77
CA SER A 41 1.43 -2.77 -9.05
C SER A 41 1.96 -4.20 -8.95
N LEU A 42 2.59 -4.73 -10.00
CA LEU A 42 3.21 -6.06 -9.99
C LEU A 42 4.41 -6.12 -9.04
N VAL A 43 5.27 -5.10 -9.04
CA VAL A 43 6.42 -5.03 -8.13
C VAL A 43 5.97 -4.93 -6.67
N ALA A 44 4.97 -4.08 -6.39
CA ALA A 44 4.37 -3.95 -5.07
C ALA A 44 3.73 -5.27 -4.61
N LEU A 45 2.97 -5.93 -5.49
CA LEU A 45 2.33 -7.21 -5.18
C LEU A 45 3.37 -8.30 -4.89
N ALA A 46 4.38 -8.45 -5.75
CA ALA A 46 5.42 -9.47 -5.58
C ALA A 46 6.19 -9.29 -4.26
N SER A 47 6.56 -8.06 -3.93
CA SER A 47 7.28 -7.74 -2.68
C SER A 47 6.41 -7.93 -1.44
N ILE A 48 5.12 -7.58 -1.48
CA ILE A 48 4.17 -7.88 -0.39
C ILE A 48 4.01 -9.39 -0.22
N THR A 49 3.79 -10.15 -1.30
CA THR A 49 3.66 -11.61 -1.24
C THR A 49 4.91 -12.25 -0.62
N TRP A 50 6.09 -11.79 -1.03
CA TRP A 50 7.34 -12.27 -0.44
C TRP A 50 7.43 -11.95 1.06
N MET A 51 7.04 -10.75 1.46
CA MET A 51 6.99 -10.35 2.87
C MET A 51 6.03 -11.22 3.69
N VAL A 52 4.85 -11.56 3.15
CA VAL A 52 3.88 -12.46 3.81
C VAL A 52 4.48 -13.86 4.02
N ILE A 53 5.12 -14.43 2.99
CA ILE A 53 5.77 -15.73 3.09
C ILE A 53 6.88 -15.70 4.14
N ALA A 54 7.71 -14.65 4.12
CA ALA A 54 8.79 -14.48 5.08
C ALA A 54 8.27 -14.30 6.51
N PHE A 55 7.19 -13.54 6.71
CA PHE A 55 6.56 -13.34 8.01
C PHE A 55 5.98 -14.64 8.57
N ASN A 56 5.29 -15.44 7.75
CA ASN A 56 4.75 -16.73 8.17
C ASN A 56 5.84 -17.74 8.56
N SER A 57 7.02 -17.65 7.94
CA SER A 57 8.19 -18.47 8.30
C SER A 57 8.93 -17.95 9.54
N ALA A 58 8.62 -16.74 9.99
CA ALA A 58 9.30 -16.08 11.09
C ALA A 58 8.68 -16.55 12.42
N GLY A 59 9.52 -16.90 13.40
CA GLY A 59 9.05 -17.21 14.74
C GLY A 59 8.33 -16.02 15.38
N TYR A 60 7.21 -16.26 16.05
CA TYR A 60 6.49 -15.23 16.80
C TYR A 60 7.28 -14.81 18.04
N VAL A 61 7.45 -13.50 18.22
CA VAL A 61 8.04 -12.91 19.42
C VAL A 61 7.10 -11.79 19.89
N GLU A 62 6.60 -11.91 21.13
CA GLU A 62 5.74 -10.89 21.72
C GLU A 62 6.58 -9.67 22.11
N VAL A 63 6.59 -8.66 21.24
CA VAL A 63 7.32 -7.39 21.47
C VAL A 63 6.47 -6.35 22.22
N TRP A 64 5.15 -6.49 22.22
CA TRP A 64 4.22 -5.57 22.87
C TRP A 64 2.94 -6.29 23.29
N ASN A 65 2.51 -6.08 24.54
CA ASN A 65 1.20 -6.51 25.03
C ASN A 65 0.31 -5.30 25.37
N ALA A 66 -0.72 -5.05 24.56
CA ALA A 66 -1.62 -3.91 24.73
C ALA A 66 -2.67 -4.09 25.85
N GLY A 67 -2.75 -5.28 26.45
CA GLY A 67 -3.80 -5.62 27.42
C GLY A 67 -5.17 -5.86 26.77
N ARG A 68 -6.07 -6.49 27.53
CA ARG A 68 -7.40 -6.92 27.02
C ARG A 68 -8.33 -5.74 26.72
N ALA A 69 -8.26 -4.66 27.50
CA ALA A 69 -9.12 -3.51 27.35
C ALA A 69 -8.92 -2.81 25.98
N LEU A 70 -7.67 -2.55 25.59
CA LEU A 70 -7.37 -1.94 24.29
C LEU A 70 -7.74 -2.85 23.13
N LYS A 71 -7.57 -4.19 23.27
CA LYS A 71 -8.05 -5.15 22.26
C LYS A 71 -9.57 -5.08 22.06
N GLY A 72 -10.34 -4.96 23.15
CA GLY A 72 -11.79 -4.80 23.09
C GLY A 72 -12.22 -3.49 22.39
N ILE A 73 -11.57 -2.37 22.73
CA ILE A 73 -11.80 -1.08 22.07
C ILE A 73 -11.50 -1.17 20.57
N ALA A 74 -10.37 -1.78 20.21
CA ALA A 74 -9.97 -1.94 18.81
C ALA A 74 -11.02 -2.70 17.98
N TRP A 75 -11.66 -3.73 18.54
CA TRP A 75 -12.72 -4.47 17.84
C TRP A 75 -13.95 -3.61 17.55
N ILE A 76 -14.34 -2.75 18.50
CA ILE A 76 -15.49 -1.85 18.32
C ILE A 76 -15.16 -0.77 17.28
N VAL A 77 -13.96 -0.19 17.35
CA VAL A 77 -13.50 0.89 16.45
C VAL A 77 -13.19 0.37 15.04
N MET A 78 -12.85 -0.91 14.89
CA MET A 78 -12.59 -1.51 13.57
C MET A 78 -13.81 -1.40 12.63
N LEU A 79 -15.02 -1.50 13.18
CA LEU A 79 -16.26 -1.47 12.39
C LEU A 79 -16.47 -0.13 11.66
N PRO A 80 -16.45 1.04 12.34
CA PRO A 80 -16.49 2.33 11.64
C PRO A 80 -15.23 2.58 10.79
N ALA A 81 -14.06 2.07 11.17
CA ALA A 81 -12.84 2.21 10.37
C ALA A 81 -12.99 1.54 8.99
N VAL A 82 -13.51 0.31 8.94
CA VAL A 82 -13.77 -0.40 7.68
C VAL A 82 -14.80 0.35 6.84
N LEU A 83 -15.87 0.87 7.45
CA LEU A 83 -16.86 1.68 6.73
C LEU A 83 -16.23 2.91 6.09
N PHE A 84 -15.39 3.65 6.82
CA PHE A 84 -14.70 4.82 6.26
C PHE A 84 -13.73 4.44 5.14
N VAL A 85 -12.98 3.34 5.27
CA VAL A 85 -12.08 2.87 4.21
C VAL A 85 -12.86 2.50 2.95
N VAL A 86 -13.95 1.74 3.08
CA VAL A 86 -14.76 1.30 1.92
C VAL A 86 -15.45 2.49 1.27
N CYS A 87 -16.17 3.31 2.04
CA CYS A 87 -16.86 4.48 1.52
C CYS A 87 -15.89 5.47 0.88
N GLY A 88 -14.71 5.68 1.46
CA GLY A 88 -13.68 6.55 0.91
C GLY A 88 -13.08 6.04 -0.41
N ASN A 89 -12.94 4.73 -0.58
CA ASN A 89 -12.37 4.14 -1.81
C ASN A 89 -13.40 3.96 -2.93
N VAL A 90 -14.67 3.70 -2.60
CA VAL A 90 -15.74 3.49 -3.60
C VAL A 90 -16.30 4.82 -4.11
N THR A 91 -16.30 5.87 -3.28
CA THR A 91 -16.77 7.19 -3.69
C THR A 91 -15.70 7.89 -4.53
N PRO A 92 -16.04 8.46 -5.69
CA PRO A 92 -15.09 9.25 -6.49
C PRO A 92 -14.49 10.36 -5.65
N ASN A 93 -13.16 10.41 -5.58
CA ASN A 93 -12.44 11.47 -4.89
C ASN A 93 -11.28 11.96 -5.77
N PRO A 94 -10.89 13.25 -5.66
CA PRO A 94 -9.84 13.84 -6.50
C PRO A 94 -8.46 13.23 -6.22
N SER A 95 -8.28 12.53 -5.10
CA SER A 95 -7.05 11.80 -4.77
C SER A 95 -6.99 10.38 -5.34
N SER A 96 -8.05 9.87 -5.99
CA SER A 96 -8.04 8.53 -6.58
C SER A 96 -7.13 8.49 -7.80
N VAL A 97 -6.43 7.36 -7.98
CA VAL A 97 -5.59 7.11 -9.15
C VAL A 97 -6.47 7.13 -10.42
N GLY A 98 -6.09 7.95 -11.42
CA GLY A 98 -6.84 8.09 -12.67
C GLY A 98 -7.97 9.13 -12.64
N SER A 99 -8.12 9.88 -11.54
CA SER A 99 -9.11 10.97 -11.41
C SER A 99 -8.77 12.24 -12.19
N GLU A 100 -7.69 12.29 -12.98
CA GLU A 100 -7.33 13.48 -13.75
C GLU A 100 -8.46 13.90 -14.71
N LYS A 101 -9.22 12.93 -15.22
CA LYS A 101 -10.37 13.17 -16.11
C LYS A 101 -11.58 13.81 -15.42
N LEU A 102 -11.70 13.68 -14.10
CA LEU A 102 -12.79 14.30 -13.34
C LEU A 102 -12.53 15.81 -13.15
N LEU A 103 -11.26 16.20 -13.03
CA LEU A 103 -10.86 17.61 -12.94
C LEU A 103 -11.06 18.35 -14.27
N GLN A 104 -10.92 17.68 -15.41
CA GLN A 104 -11.13 18.27 -16.73
C GLN A 104 -12.60 18.42 -17.15
N LYS A 105 -13.55 17.84 -16.40
CA LYS A 105 -14.98 17.87 -16.74
C LYS A 105 -15.71 19.12 -16.23
N ASP A 106 -15.10 19.83 -15.28
CA ASP A 106 -15.66 21.02 -14.66
C ASP A 106 -15.28 22.35 -15.38
N ASP A 107 -14.59 22.25 -16.52
CA ASP A 107 -14.29 23.36 -17.47
C ASP A 107 -15.14 23.23 -18.76
#